data_AF-A0A165GU24-F1
#
_entry.id   AF-A0A165GU24-F1
#
_cell.length_a   1.000
_cell.length_b   1.000
_cell.length_c   1.000
_cell.angle_alpha   90.00
_cell.angle_beta   90.00
_cell.angle_gamma   90.00
#
_symmetry.space_group_name_H-M   'P 1'
#
loop_
_entity.id
_entity.type
_entity.pdbx_description
1 polymer ?
#
loop_
_entity_poly.entity_id
_entity_poly.type
_entity_poly.pdbx_seq_one_letter_code
_entity_poly.pdbx_strand_id
1 'polypeptide(L)' 'MANTPPSPPLFRDPWAKREAWRKHPIFAKRAMFARTFPGLGIATVAFATYVLVDNLYLNAKPESH' A
#
# COMPACT_ATOMS: atom_id res chain seq x y z
N MET A 1 18.93 -1.50 -11.19
CA MET A 1 17.81 -1.89 -12.07
C MET A 1 17.54 -0.71 -12.98
N ALA A 2 17.97 -0.78 -14.25
CA ALA A 2 17.82 0.33 -15.19
C ALA A 2 16.36 0.42 -15.67
N ASN A 3 15.73 1.59 -15.54
CA ASN A 3 14.39 1.85 -16.08
C ASN A 3 14.52 2.12 -17.58
N THR A 4 14.42 1.09 -18.41
CA THR A 4 14.29 1.25 -19.86
C THR A 4 12.92 1.87 -20.14
N PRO A 5 12.84 3.00 -20.88
CA PRO A 5 11.54 3.54 -21.27
C PRO A 5 10.80 2.51 -22.12
N PRO A 6 9.47 2.34 -21.92
CA PRO A 6 8.70 1.39 -22.71
C PRO A 6 8.75 1.77 -24.19
N SER A 7 8.75 0.76 -25.06
CA SER A 7 8.72 0.96 -26.51
C SER A 7 7.54 1.85 -26.90
N PRO A 8 7.75 2.84 -27.80
CA PRO A 8 6.69 3.75 -28.20
C PRO A 8 5.51 2.96 -28.80
N PRO A 9 4.27 3.40 -28.57
CA PRO A 9 3.11 2.70 -29.09
C PRO A 9 3.11 2.75 -30.63
N LEU A 10 2.79 1.62 -31.26
CA LEU A 10 2.70 1.49 -32.72
C LEU A 10 1.65 2.44 -33.34
N PHE A 11 0.65 2.86 -32.56
CA PHE A 11 -0.38 3.82 -32.96
C PHE A 11 -0.53 4.91 -31.91
N ARG A 12 -0.60 6.17 -32.36
CA ARG A 12 -0.89 7.33 -31.49
C ARG A 12 -2.40 7.54 -31.46
N ASP A 13 -2.97 7.43 -30.27
CA ASP A 13 -4.38 7.77 -30.06
C ASP A 13 -4.62 9.27 -30.39
N PRO A 14 -5.50 9.59 -31.36
CA PRO A 14 -5.79 10.98 -31.76
C PRO A 14 -6.48 11.79 -30.66
N TRP A 15 -7.06 11.15 -29.65
CA TRP A 15 -7.74 11.80 -28.53
C TRP A 15 -6.88 11.91 -27.27
N ALA A 16 -5.62 11.46 -27.30
CA ALA A 16 -4.76 11.43 -26.13
C ALA A 16 -4.62 12.81 -25.44
N LYS A 17 -4.60 13.91 -26.22
CA LYS A 17 -4.56 15.28 -25.67
C LYS A 17 -5.86 15.65 -24.95
N ARG A 18 -7.01 15.18 -25.44
CA ARG A 18 -8.32 15.38 -24.83
C ARG A 18 -8.49 14.52 -23.57
N GLU A 19 -7.94 13.32 -23.55
CA GLU A 19 -8.01 12.43 -22.37
C GLU A 19 -6.90 12.67 -21.34
N ALA A 20 -5.96 13.57 -21.62
CA ALA A 20 -4.82 13.85 -20.74
C ALA A 20 -5.26 14.27 -19.33
N TRP A 21 -6.37 15.00 -19.18
CA TRP A 21 -6.88 15.43 -17.87
C TRP A 21 -7.28 14.25 -16.97
N ARG A 22 -7.71 13.12 -17.55
CA ARG A 22 -8.08 11.91 -16.77
C ARG A 22 -6.88 11.19 -16.20
N LYS A 23 -5.70 11.38 -16.80
CA LYS A 23 -4.43 10.78 -16.37
C LYS A 23 -3.76 11.58 -15.25
N HIS A 24 -4.51 12.45 -14.57
CA HIS A 24 -4.01 13.22 -13.44
C HIS A 24 -3.51 12.28 -12.32
N PRO A 25 -2.37 12.57 -11.66
CA PRO A 25 -1.78 11.70 -10.63
C PRO A 25 -2.72 11.42 -9.44
N ILE A 26 -3.70 12.28 -9.18
CA ILE A 26 -4.75 12.05 -8.16
C ILE A 26 -5.60 10.81 -8.50
N PHE A 27 -5.82 10.54 -9.80
CA PHE A 27 -6.57 9.39 -10.28
C PHE A 27 -5.66 8.18 -10.59
N ALA A 28 -4.39 8.23 -10.21
CA ALA A 28 -3.53 7.06 -10.36
C ALA A 28 -4.01 5.93 -9.45
N LYS A 29 -4.06 4.70 -9.96
CA LYS A 29 -4.49 3.50 -9.21
C LYS A 29 -3.75 3.39 -7.87
N ARG A 30 -2.45 3.67 -7.86
CA ARG A 30 -1.62 3.69 -6.64
C ARG A 30 -2.11 4.68 -5.59
N ALA A 31 -2.52 5.88 -6.00
CA ALA A 31 -3.02 6.90 -5.09
C ALA A 31 -4.38 6.52 -4.48
N MET A 32 -5.22 5.82 -5.24
CA MET A 32 -6.47 5.24 -4.73
C MET A 32 -6.19 4.12 -3.73
N PHE A 33 -5.35 3.14 -4.08
CA PHE A 33 -5.01 2.00 -3.20
C PHE A 33 -4.32 2.43 -1.91
N ALA A 34 -3.45 3.45 -1.94
CA ALA A 34 -2.81 3.94 -0.73
C ALA A 34 -3.80 4.50 0.32
N ARG A 35 -5.03 4.82 -0.10
CA ARG A 35 -6.07 5.43 0.74
C ARG A 35 -7.20 4.48 1.11
N THR A 36 -7.21 3.23 0.62
CA THR A 36 -8.31 2.29 0.91
C THR A 36 -8.31 1.79 2.35
N PHE A 37 -7.15 1.76 3.03
CA PHE A 37 -7.04 1.32 4.42
C PHE A 37 -6.40 2.40 5.30
N PRO A 38 -7.16 3.44 5.68
CA PRO A 38 -6.66 4.43 6.62
C PRO A 38 -6.33 3.75 7.94
N GLY A 39 -5.10 3.97 8.45
CA GLY A 39 -4.68 3.43 9.74
C GLY A 39 -4.24 1.97 9.76
N LEU A 40 -4.19 1.26 8.61
CA LEU A 40 -3.72 -0.13 8.57
C LEU A 40 -2.33 -0.30 9.20
N GLY A 41 -1.40 0.60 8.89
CA GLY A 41 -0.06 0.54 9.47
C GLY A 41 -0.05 0.63 10.99
N ILE A 42 -0.86 1.52 11.58
CA ILE A 42 -0.95 1.68 13.03
C ILE A 42 -1.61 0.44 13.65
N ALA A 43 -2.70 -0.05 13.05
CA ALA A 43 -3.39 -1.24 13.51
C ALA A 43 -2.48 -2.48 13.49
N THR A 44 -1.70 -2.68 12.42
CA THR A 44 -0.75 -3.79 12.32
C THR A 44 0.32 -3.72 13.40
N VAL A 45 0.87 -2.53 13.68
CA VAL A 45 1.88 -2.36 14.74
C VAL A 45 1.29 -2.60 16.13
N ALA A 46 0.10 -2.05 16.40
CA ALA A 46 -0.58 -2.27 17.68
C ALA A 46 -0.91 -3.75 17.90
N PHE A 47 -1.42 -4.42 16.87
CA PHE A 47 -1.71 -5.85 16.91
C PHE A 47 -0.44 -6.69 17.14
N ALA A 48 0.64 -6.42 16.41
CA ALA A 48 1.91 -7.12 16.60
C ALA A 48 2.47 -6.95 18.03
N THR A 49 2.38 -5.72 18.57
CA THR A 49 2.77 -5.43 19.96
C THR A 49 1.96 -6.25 20.95
N TYR A 50 0.63 -6.32 20.77
CA TYR A 50 -0.24 -7.13 21.62
C TYR A 50 0.15 -8.61 21.57
N VAL A 51 0.30 -9.19 20.38
CA VAL A 51 0.66 -10.60 20.18
C VAL A 51 2.01 -10.92 20.83
N LEU A 52 3.00 -10.02 20.75
CA LEU A 52 4.30 -10.20 21.40
C LEU A 52 4.19 -10.20 22.93
N VAL A 53 3.43 -9.25 23.50
CA VAL A 53 3.21 -9.18 24.95
C VAL A 53 2.48 -10.44 25.45
N ASP A 54 1.43 -10.83 24.75
CA ASP A 54 0.59 -11.95 25.14
C ASP A 54 1.35 -13.29 25.06
N ASN A 55 1.96 -13.59 23.91
CA ASN A 55 2.60 -14.89 23.68
C ASN A 55 3.98 -15.03 24.32
N LEU A 56 4.78 -13.95 24.41
CA LEU A 56 6.16 -14.05 24.92
C LEU A 56 6.31 -13.61 26.37
N TYR A 57 5.47 -12.69 26.87
CA TYR A 57 5.66 -12.10 28.19
C TYR A 57 4.61 -12.53 29.23
N LEU A 58 3.37 -12.77 28.82
CA LEU A 58 2.32 -13.25 29.72
C LEU A 58 2.32 -14.78 29.82
N ASN A 59 2.31 -15.50 28.69
CA ASN A 59 2.36 -16.97 28.67
C ASN A 59 3.69 -17.59 29.15
N ALA A 60 4.76 -16.80 29.29
CA ALA A 60 6.05 -17.26 29.83
C ALA A 60 6.13 -17.18 31.36
N LYS A 61 5.17 -16.51 32.03
CA LYS A 61 5.10 -16.54 33.49
C LYS A 61 4.40 -17.86 33.89
N PRO A 62 5.05 -18.76 34.63
CA PRO A 62 4.33 -19.89 35.21
C PRO A 62 3.27 -19.32 36.16
N GLU A 63 2.03 -19.71 35.96
CA GLU A 63 0.89 -19.39 36.83
C GLU A 63 1.28 -19.74 38.27
N SER A 64 1.57 -18.73 39.11
CA SER A 64 1.81 -18.95 40.54
C SER A 64 0.46 -19.13 41.22
N HIS A 65 -0.04 -20.37 41.23
CA HIS A 65 -1.08 -20.81 42.15
C HIS A 65 -0.57 -20.83 43.59
#